data_AF-A0A485BFK8-F1
#
_entry.id   AF-A0A485BFK8-F1
#
_cell.length_a   1.000
_cell.length_b   1.000
_cell.length_c   1.000
_cell.angle_alpha   90.00
_cell.angle_beta   90.00
_cell.angle_gamma   90.00
#
_symmetry.space_group_name_H-M   'P 1'
#
loop_
_entity.id
_entity.type
_entity.pdbx_description
1 polymer ?
#
loop_
_entity_poly.entity_id
_entity_poly.type
_entity_poly.pdbx_seq_one_letter_code
_entity_poly.pdbx_strand_id
1 'polypeptide(L)'
;MDSQRNLLIIALLFVSFMIWQAWEQDNNPQAQQQTTQTTTTAAGSAADQGVPASGQGKLITVKTDVLELTINTRGGDVEQALLPAYPKALKSTEPFQLLETTPQFIYQAQSGLTGRDGPDNPANGARPLYNVDKDAFVLAEGQNEIVIPLTYTDKAGNVFTKTFTLKRGDYAVNVGYNVQNVGEKPLEISTFGQLKQTANLPTSRDTQNRWPVYDAHLPWCRVLNVGIEIRKI
;
A
#
# COMPACT_ATOMS: atom_id res chain seq x y z
N MET A 1 36.05 -31.73 -43.45
CA MET A 1 35.88 -30.36 -42.90
C MET A 1 34.55 -30.17 -42.17
N ASP A 2 33.57 -31.07 -42.30
CA ASP A 2 32.26 -30.93 -41.64
C ASP A 2 32.27 -31.16 -40.11
N SER A 3 33.18 -32.00 -39.60
CA SER A 3 33.25 -32.29 -38.16
C SER A 3 33.71 -31.08 -37.31
N GLN A 4 34.66 -30.28 -37.83
CA GLN A 4 35.08 -29.03 -37.17
C GLN A 4 33.98 -27.97 -37.19
N ARG A 5 33.18 -27.90 -38.26
CA ARG A 5 32.06 -26.95 -38.37
C ARG A 5 30.95 -27.25 -37.35
N ASN A 6 30.62 -28.53 -37.16
CA ASN A 6 29.66 -28.94 -36.14
C ASN A 6 30.19 -28.71 -34.72
N LEU A 7 31.49 -28.90 -34.48
CA LEU A 7 32.10 -28.62 -33.17
C LEU A 7 32.00 -27.12 -32.79
N LEU A 8 32.23 -26.21 -33.75
CA LEU A 8 32.09 -24.78 -33.53
C LEU A 8 30.63 -24.37 -33.24
N ILE A 9 29.66 -24.98 -33.93
CA ILE A 9 28.24 -24.72 -33.68
C ILE A 9 27.84 -25.22 -32.27
N ILE A 10 28.29 -26.40 -31.86
CA ILE A 10 28.01 -26.94 -30.52
C ILE A 10 28.63 -26.05 -29.44
N ALA A 11 29.88 -25.60 -29.61
CA ALA A 11 30.54 -24.70 -28.68
C ALA A 11 29.80 -23.35 -28.56
N LEU A 12 29.32 -22.80 -29.68
CA LEU A 12 28.56 -21.56 -29.69
C LEU A 12 27.20 -21.69 -29.00
N LEU A 13 26.51 -22.81 -29.19
CA LEU A 13 25.25 -23.10 -28.48
C LEU A 13 25.48 -23.26 -26.97
N PHE A 14 26.59 -23.87 -26.56
CA PHE A 14 26.92 -24.07 -25.15
C PHE A 14 27.21 -22.74 -24.43
N VAL A 15 27.94 -21.83 -25.07
CA VAL A 15 28.21 -20.49 -24.51
C VAL A 15 26.94 -19.65 -24.45
N SER A 16 26.09 -19.71 -25.48
CA SER A 16 24.79 -19.03 -25.49
C SER A 16 23.89 -19.53 -24.35
N PHE A 17 23.86 -20.85 -24.13
CA PHE A 17 23.09 -21.46 -23.05
C PHE A 17 23.60 -21.05 -21.66
N MET A 18 24.91 -20.94 -21.46
CA MET A 18 25.50 -20.45 -20.20
C MET A 18 25.16 -18.99 -19.90
N ILE A 19 25.15 -18.11 -20.91
CA ILE A 19 24.77 -16.70 -20.74
C ILE A 19 23.29 -16.59 -20.37
N TRP A 20 22.43 -17.39 -20.99
CA TRP A 20 21.02 -17.43 -20.63
C TRP A 20 20.80 -17.94 -19.19
N GLN A 21 21.52 -18.97 -18.74
CA GLN A 21 21.44 -19.42 -17.35
C GLN A 21 21.89 -18.35 -16.34
N ALA A 22 22.97 -17.62 -16.64
CA ALA A 22 23.43 -16.53 -15.78
C ALA A 22 22.37 -15.40 -15.71
N TRP A 23 21.74 -15.07 -16.83
CA TRP A 23 20.66 -14.10 -16.87
C TRP A 23 19.43 -14.56 -16.07
N GLU A 24 19.03 -15.82 -16.19
CA GLU A 24 17.92 -16.40 -15.43
C GLU A 24 18.21 -16.42 -13.92
N GLN A 25 19.46 -16.68 -13.53
CA GLN A 25 19.89 -16.74 -12.13
C GLN A 25 19.94 -15.36 -11.47
N ASP A 26 20.29 -14.32 -12.23
CA ASP A 26 20.30 -12.92 -11.78
C ASP A 26 18.88 -12.32 -11.74
N ASN A 27 18.00 -12.72 -12.67
CA ASN A 27 16.63 -12.19 -12.76
C ASN A 27 15.58 -13.00 -11.98
N ASN A 28 15.94 -14.19 -11.49
CA ASN A 28 15.06 -15.01 -10.66
C ASN A 28 15.84 -15.66 -9.50
N PRO A 29 16.28 -14.87 -8.49
CA PRO A 29 17.05 -15.38 -7.37
C PRO A 29 16.27 -16.50 -6.67
N GLN A 30 16.88 -17.70 -6.63
CA GLN A 30 16.29 -18.83 -5.94
C GLN A 30 16.08 -18.50 -4.46
N ALA A 31 14.88 -18.79 -3.95
CA ALA A 31 14.62 -18.82 -2.52
C ALA A 31 15.64 -19.74 -1.86
N GLN A 32 16.45 -19.19 -0.95
CA GLN A 32 17.41 -19.97 -0.18
C GLN A 32 16.66 -21.08 0.57
N GLN A 33 17.10 -22.32 0.36
CA GLN A 33 16.65 -23.46 1.13
C GLN A 33 16.98 -23.22 2.61
N GLN A 34 15.94 -23.17 3.43
CA GLN A 34 16.04 -22.98 4.86
C GLN A 34 16.43 -24.32 5.49
N THR A 35 17.69 -24.48 5.84
CA THR A 35 18.16 -25.58 6.68
C THR A 35 17.62 -25.37 8.09
N THR A 36 16.75 -26.27 8.55
CA THR A 36 16.25 -26.30 9.92
C THR A 36 17.41 -26.61 10.86
N GLN A 37 17.94 -25.59 11.55
CA GLN A 37 18.84 -25.78 12.68
C GLN A 37 18.15 -25.26 13.95
N THR A 38 17.69 -26.22 14.75
CA THR A 38 17.23 -25.98 16.11
C THR A 38 18.42 -25.52 16.94
N THR A 39 18.43 -24.26 17.37
CA THR A 39 19.30 -23.81 18.46
C THR A 39 18.53 -22.82 19.31
N THR A 40 18.09 -23.29 20.46
CA THR A 40 17.61 -22.48 21.58
C THR A 40 18.76 -21.58 22.04
N THR A 41 18.57 -20.26 22.04
CA THR A 41 18.82 -19.34 23.18
C THR A 41 18.97 -17.87 22.72
N ALA A 42 18.18 -17.01 23.37
CA ALA A 42 18.35 -15.58 23.66
C ALA A 42 18.27 -14.53 22.52
N ALA A 43 17.11 -13.84 22.55
CA ALA A 43 16.88 -12.41 22.30
C ALA A 43 18.06 -11.56 21.80
N GLY A 44 17.94 -11.10 20.54
CA GLY A 44 18.74 -10.01 19.99
C GLY A 44 18.38 -9.73 18.53
N SER A 45 17.71 -8.60 18.30
CA SER A 45 17.61 -7.91 17.01
C SER A 45 16.77 -8.55 15.89
N ALA A 46 15.45 -8.62 16.11
CA ALA A 46 14.44 -8.62 15.04
C ALA A 46 13.42 -7.50 15.27
N ALA A 47 13.88 -6.36 15.78
CA ALA A 47 13.06 -5.17 15.98
C ALA A 47 13.28 -4.20 14.81
N ASP A 48 13.03 -4.65 13.58
CA ASP A 48 12.98 -3.71 12.46
C ASP A 48 12.12 -4.27 11.35
N GLN A 49 11.16 -3.47 10.87
CA GLN A 49 10.28 -3.74 9.71
C GLN A 49 8.99 -4.57 9.93
N GLY A 50 8.45 -4.62 11.15
CA GLY A 50 7.07 -5.11 11.32
C GLY A 50 6.04 -4.14 10.73
N VAL A 51 5.20 -4.59 9.80
CA VAL A 51 4.02 -3.84 9.34
C VAL A 51 2.84 -4.20 10.25
N PRO A 52 2.17 -3.22 10.87
CA PRO A 52 1.16 -3.51 11.89
C PRO A 52 -0.20 -3.90 11.30
N ALA A 53 -0.97 -4.68 12.06
CA ALA A 53 -2.36 -4.98 11.73
C ALA A 53 -3.27 -3.74 11.94
N SER A 54 -4.43 -3.74 11.26
CA SER A 54 -5.49 -2.73 11.43
C SER A 54 -6.01 -2.78 12.88
N GLY A 55 -6.22 -1.62 13.52
CA GLY A 55 -6.66 -1.52 14.92
C GLY A 55 -7.91 -0.66 15.07
N GLN A 56 -8.57 -0.74 16.22
CA GLN A 56 -9.80 0.03 16.47
C GLN A 56 -9.47 1.52 16.69
N GLY A 57 -10.16 2.37 15.94
CA GLY A 57 -10.13 3.83 16.08
C GLY A 57 -11.44 4.45 15.64
N LYS A 58 -11.48 5.78 15.68
CA LYS A 58 -12.61 6.54 15.16
C LYS A 58 -12.48 6.61 13.64
N LEU A 59 -13.60 6.53 12.94
CA LEU A 59 -13.63 6.73 11.49
C LEU A 59 -13.95 8.20 11.19
N ILE A 60 -13.15 8.83 10.34
CA ILE A 60 -13.43 10.14 9.78
C ILE A 60 -13.69 10.04 8.29
N THR A 61 -14.52 10.95 7.76
CA THR A 61 -14.87 11.00 6.34
C THR A 61 -14.24 12.20 5.68
N VAL A 62 -13.62 12.00 4.53
CA VAL A 62 -13.04 13.07 3.70
C VAL A 62 -13.67 13.02 2.32
N LYS A 63 -14.31 14.12 1.89
CA LYS A 63 -15.03 14.21 0.62
C LYS A 63 -14.48 15.32 -0.27
N THR A 64 -14.29 14.98 -1.54
CA THR A 64 -14.04 15.88 -2.66
C THR A 64 -15.11 15.63 -3.73
N ASP A 65 -14.95 16.22 -4.90
CA ASP A 65 -15.79 15.96 -6.07
C ASP A 65 -15.60 14.56 -6.66
N VAL A 66 -14.41 13.96 -6.52
CA VAL A 66 -14.07 12.66 -7.16
C VAL A 66 -13.72 11.53 -6.20
N LEU A 67 -13.49 11.85 -4.92
CA LEU A 67 -13.13 10.90 -3.88
C LEU A 67 -13.94 11.12 -2.60
N GLU A 68 -14.47 10.04 -2.05
CA GLU A 68 -14.96 9.97 -0.67
C GLU A 68 -14.21 8.87 0.08
N LEU A 69 -13.43 9.25 1.09
CA LEU A 69 -12.56 8.37 1.85
C LEU A 69 -13.08 8.21 3.28
N THR A 70 -12.97 7.00 3.82
CA THR A 70 -13.13 6.73 5.25
C THR A 70 -11.76 6.38 5.82
N ILE A 71 -11.28 7.18 6.76
CA ILE A 71 -9.95 7.06 7.37
C ILE A 71 -10.10 6.67 8.84
N ASN A 72 -9.38 5.63 9.27
CA ASN A 72 -9.33 5.23 10.67
C ASN A 72 -8.24 6.00 11.42
N THR A 73 -8.59 6.72 12.49
CA THR A 73 -7.64 7.50 13.29
C THR A 73 -6.63 6.64 14.03
N ARG A 74 -6.84 5.32 14.12
CA ARG A 74 -5.81 4.37 14.55
C ARG A 74 -4.83 4.14 13.40
N GLY A 75 -3.69 4.82 13.45
CA GLY A 75 -2.65 4.70 12.43
C GLY A 75 -2.90 5.48 11.13
N GLY A 76 -4.13 5.93 10.86
CA GLY A 76 -4.46 6.70 9.66
C GLY A 76 -4.53 5.83 8.41
N ASP A 77 -5.20 4.69 8.48
CA ASP A 77 -5.42 3.84 7.30
C ASP A 77 -6.67 4.29 6.54
N VAL A 78 -6.64 4.19 5.21
CA VAL A 78 -7.83 4.37 4.37
C VAL A 78 -8.56 3.04 4.29
N GLU A 79 -9.67 2.94 5.01
CA GLU A 79 -10.46 1.70 5.11
C GLU A 79 -11.53 1.59 4.03
N GLN A 80 -11.98 2.71 3.49
CA GLN A 80 -12.94 2.76 2.39
C GLN A 80 -12.63 3.93 1.45
N ALA A 81 -12.90 3.73 0.16
CA ALA A 81 -12.78 4.75 -0.86
C ALA A 81 -13.87 4.56 -1.92
N LEU A 82 -14.76 5.53 -2.02
CA LEU A 82 -15.78 5.64 -3.05
C LEU A 82 -15.30 6.61 -4.13
N LEU A 83 -15.67 6.33 -5.38
CA LEU A 83 -15.39 7.18 -6.54
C LEU A 83 -16.72 7.75 -7.06
N PRO A 84 -17.22 8.91 -6.58
CA PRO A 84 -18.52 9.47 -6.97
C PRO A 84 -18.71 9.68 -8.47
N ALA A 85 -17.63 9.93 -9.21
CA ALA A 85 -17.66 10.11 -10.66
C ALA A 85 -17.93 8.82 -11.45
N TYR A 86 -17.86 7.65 -10.81
CA TYR A 86 -18.03 6.35 -11.46
C TYR A 86 -19.20 5.59 -10.85
N PRO A 87 -20.21 5.18 -11.63
CA PRO A 87 -21.29 4.36 -11.12
C PRO A 87 -20.80 2.93 -10.85
N LYS A 88 -21.31 2.31 -9.80
CA LYS A 88 -21.02 0.92 -9.41
C LYS A 88 -21.31 -0.10 -10.52
N ALA A 89 -22.35 0.15 -11.31
CA ALA A 89 -22.77 -0.69 -12.43
C ALA A 89 -23.49 0.17 -13.48
N LEU A 90 -23.70 -0.38 -14.68
CA LEU A 90 -24.43 0.29 -15.74
C LEU A 90 -25.83 0.71 -15.25
N LYS A 91 -26.14 2.01 -15.37
CA LYS A 91 -27.38 2.66 -14.88
C LYS A 91 -27.57 2.67 -13.35
N SER A 92 -26.54 2.36 -12.57
CA SER A 92 -26.58 2.56 -11.10
C SER A 92 -26.39 4.03 -10.75
N THR A 93 -27.07 4.50 -9.70
CA THR A 93 -26.81 5.80 -9.05
C THR A 93 -25.83 5.68 -7.87
N GLU A 94 -25.51 4.46 -7.43
CA GLU A 94 -24.52 4.22 -6.38
C GLU A 94 -23.11 4.41 -6.93
N PRO A 95 -22.20 5.09 -6.19
CA PRO A 95 -20.82 5.25 -6.60
C PRO A 95 -20.03 3.93 -6.53
N PHE A 96 -19.01 3.81 -7.35
CA PHE A 96 -18.11 2.68 -7.35
C PHE A 96 -17.27 2.65 -6.07
N GLN A 97 -17.24 1.50 -5.40
CA GLN A 97 -16.47 1.30 -4.17
C GLN A 97 -15.16 0.59 -4.48
N LEU A 98 -14.06 1.34 -4.44
CA LEU A 98 -12.71 0.83 -4.67
C LEU A 98 -12.19 0.10 -3.43
N LEU A 99 -11.87 0.86 -2.37
CA LEU A 99 -11.44 0.34 -1.09
C LEU A 99 -12.66 0.02 -0.22
N GLU A 100 -12.59 -1.08 0.51
CA GLU A 100 -13.71 -1.63 1.26
C GLU A 100 -13.21 -2.38 2.50
N THR A 101 -13.94 -2.25 3.60
CA THR A 101 -13.70 -3.04 4.80
C THR A 101 -15.02 -3.62 5.25
N THR A 102 -15.26 -4.87 4.88
CA THR A 102 -16.41 -5.68 5.31
C THR A 102 -15.93 -7.00 5.93
N PRO A 103 -16.77 -7.70 6.70
CA PRO A 103 -16.41 -9.02 7.23
C PRO A 103 -16.03 -10.04 6.15
N GLN A 104 -16.54 -9.87 4.92
CA GLN A 104 -16.33 -10.79 3.80
C GLN A 104 -15.19 -10.37 2.87
N PHE A 105 -14.88 -9.07 2.78
CA PHE A 105 -13.88 -8.55 1.86
C PHE A 105 -13.18 -7.33 2.45
N ILE A 106 -11.85 -7.37 2.43
CA ILE A 106 -11.00 -6.27 2.87
C ILE A 106 -10.17 -5.84 1.68
N TYR A 107 -10.16 -4.54 1.39
CA TYR A 107 -9.23 -3.89 0.51
C TYR A 107 -8.92 -2.50 1.07
N GLN A 108 -7.73 -2.33 1.65
CA GLN A 108 -7.32 -1.14 2.40
C GLN A 108 -5.98 -0.59 1.89
N ALA A 109 -5.78 0.71 2.06
CA ALA A 109 -4.49 1.35 1.89
C ALA A 109 -3.98 1.82 3.26
N GLN A 110 -2.91 1.17 3.74
CA GLN A 110 -2.33 1.39 5.06
C GLN A 110 -1.01 2.12 4.90
N SER A 111 -0.70 3.02 5.82
CA SER A 111 0.57 3.73 5.84
C SER A 111 0.91 4.19 7.25
N GLY A 112 2.20 4.37 7.52
CA GLY A 112 2.64 4.83 8.83
C GLY A 112 4.14 5.00 8.94
N LEU A 113 4.58 5.20 10.17
CA LEU A 113 5.98 5.38 10.55
C LEU A 113 6.45 4.16 11.35
N THR A 114 7.26 3.32 10.72
CA THR A 114 7.95 2.17 11.33
C THR A 114 9.43 2.50 11.56
N GLY A 115 10.29 1.50 11.71
CA GLY A 115 11.68 1.65 12.13
C GLY A 115 11.80 1.58 13.66
N ARG A 116 13.03 1.68 14.17
CA ARG A 116 13.32 1.54 15.61
C ARG A 116 12.43 2.41 16.49
N ASP A 117 12.22 3.68 16.13
CA ASP A 117 11.47 4.65 16.93
C ASP A 117 10.10 5.02 16.30
N GLY A 118 9.67 4.30 15.26
CA GLY A 118 8.40 4.57 14.59
C GLY A 118 7.19 4.12 15.42
N PRO A 119 6.15 4.96 15.62
CA PRO A 119 4.99 4.62 16.44
C PRO A 119 4.09 3.52 15.83
N ASP A 120 4.15 3.30 14.52
CA ASP A 120 3.43 2.20 13.86
C ASP A 120 4.20 0.88 13.90
N ASN A 121 5.44 0.85 14.36
CA ASN A 121 6.19 -0.40 14.55
C ASN A 121 5.54 -1.22 15.69
N PRO A 122 5.09 -2.46 15.45
CA PRO A 122 4.52 -3.32 16.49
C PRO A 122 5.40 -3.51 17.73
N ALA A 123 6.73 -3.40 17.59
CA ALA A 123 7.67 -3.48 18.70
C ALA A 123 7.53 -2.29 19.68
N ASN A 124 7.01 -1.15 19.22
CA ASN A 124 6.81 0.07 20.01
C ASN A 124 5.41 0.16 20.64
N GLY A 125 4.57 -0.86 20.43
CA GLY A 125 3.26 -1.01 21.05
C GLY A 125 2.12 -0.97 20.03
N ALA A 126 0.94 -0.58 20.50
CA ALA A 126 -0.21 -0.39 19.63
C ALA A 126 -0.01 0.82 18.72
N ARG A 127 -0.52 0.73 17.49
CA ARG A 127 -0.49 1.83 16.53
C ARG A 127 -1.00 3.15 17.14
N PRO A 128 -0.49 4.31 16.69
CA PRO A 128 -0.86 5.61 17.27
C PRO A 128 -2.36 5.88 17.14
N LEU A 129 -2.98 6.41 18.21
CA LEU A 129 -4.31 7.01 18.11
C LEU A 129 -4.13 8.47 17.75
N TYR A 130 -4.43 8.83 16.51
CA TYR A 130 -4.40 10.22 16.12
C TYR A 130 -5.63 10.98 16.65
N ASN A 131 -5.40 12.21 17.08
CA ASN A 131 -6.40 13.23 17.30
C ASN A 131 -6.66 13.98 16.00
N VAL A 132 -7.89 14.46 15.84
CA VAL A 132 -8.35 15.18 14.66
C VAL A 132 -9.46 16.14 15.05
N ASP A 133 -9.49 17.31 14.42
CA ASP A 133 -10.39 18.41 14.82
C ASP A 133 -11.86 18.11 14.56
N LYS A 134 -12.16 17.29 13.54
CA LYS A 134 -13.50 17.01 13.04
C LYS A 134 -13.65 15.57 12.57
N ASP A 135 -14.89 15.16 12.44
CA ASP A 135 -15.27 13.81 11.99
C ASP A 135 -15.49 13.76 10.48
N ALA A 136 -15.79 14.91 9.88
CA ALA A 136 -16.08 15.07 8.46
C ALA A 136 -15.36 16.29 7.89
N PHE A 137 -14.72 16.08 6.74
CA PHE A 137 -14.00 17.07 5.96
C PHE A 137 -14.56 17.07 4.55
N VAL A 138 -15.02 18.23 4.08
CA VAL A 138 -15.59 18.38 2.73
C VAL A 138 -14.85 19.50 2.05
N LEU A 139 -14.34 19.25 0.84
CA LEU A 139 -13.75 20.28 0.00
C LEU A 139 -14.82 21.32 -0.34
N ALA A 140 -14.69 22.51 0.24
CA ALA A 140 -15.64 23.60 0.03
C ALA A 140 -15.67 24.06 -1.43
N GLU A 141 -16.80 24.64 -1.85
CA GLU A 141 -16.91 25.27 -3.17
C GLU A 141 -15.86 26.38 -3.33
N GLY A 142 -15.29 26.48 -4.54
CA GLY A 142 -14.22 27.45 -4.85
C GLY A 142 -12.83 27.09 -4.30
N GLN A 143 -12.69 26.11 -3.41
CA GLN A 143 -11.39 25.62 -2.94
C GLN A 143 -10.84 24.54 -3.88
N ASN A 144 -9.52 24.50 -4.05
CA ASN A 144 -8.84 23.51 -4.90
C ASN A 144 -8.13 22.41 -4.09
N GLU A 145 -8.00 22.59 -2.78
CA GLU A 145 -7.25 21.70 -1.91
C GLU A 145 -7.92 21.62 -0.53
N ILE A 146 -7.89 20.44 0.08
CA ILE A 146 -8.24 20.23 1.48
C ILE A 146 -7.10 19.48 2.18
N VAL A 147 -6.71 19.98 3.35
CA VAL A 147 -5.61 19.46 4.18
C VAL A 147 -6.18 18.99 5.50
N ILE A 148 -5.90 17.74 5.87
CA ILE A 148 -6.44 17.07 7.05
C ILE A 148 -5.28 16.60 7.93
N PRO A 149 -4.89 17.37 8.95
CA PRO A 149 -3.85 16.98 9.89
C PRO A 149 -4.40 16.06 10.99
N LEU A 150 -3.67 15.00 11.27
CA LEU A 150 -3.90 14.02 12.33
C LEU A 150 -2.68 14.06 13.26
N THR A 151 -2.89 14.32 14.55
CA THR A 151 -1.78 14.53 15.51
C THR A 151 -1.74 13.45 16.58
N TYR A 152 -0.55 12.95 16.88
CA TYR A 152 -0.31 11.97 17.95
C TYR A 152 0.92 12.40 18.75
N THR A 153 0.82 12.38 20.07
CA THR A 153 1.95 12.62 20.97
C THR A 153 2.28 11.32 21.67
N ASP A 154 3.54 10.88 21.57
CA ASP A 154 3.99 9.67 22.27
C ASP A 154 4.20 9.91 23.77
N LYS A 155 4.59 8.86 24.48
CA LYS A 155 4.86 8.93 25.94
C LYS A 155 6.07 9.79 26.31
N ALA A 156 6.99 10.01 25.37
CA ALA A 156 8.17 10.84 25.55
C ALA A 156 7.91 12.31 25.19
N GLY A 157 6.73 12.65 24.67
CA GLY A 157 6.35 14.00 24.26
C GLY A 157 6.66 14.32 22.80
N ASN A 158 7.19 13.38 22.01
CA ASN A 158 7.41 13.62 20.59
C ASN A 158 6.07 13.71 19.87
N VAL A 159 5.97 14.64 18.93
CA VAL A 159 4.72 14.91 18.21
C VAL A 159 4.84 14.40 16.77
N PHE A 160 3.93 13.53 16.38
CA PHE A 160 3.81 12.95 15.06
C PHE A 160 2.55 13.52 14.40
N THR A 161 2.72 14.25 13.30
CA THR A 161 1.61 14.78 12.51
C THR A 161 1.56 14.07 11.17
N LYS A 162 0.47 13.35 10.91
CA LYS A 162 0.17 12.74 9.62
C LYS A 162 -0.84 13.62 8.90
N THR A 163 -0.56 13.99 7.66
CA THR A 163 -1.40 14.93 6.91
C THR A 163 -1.85 14.33 5.60
N PHE A 164 -3.17 14.24 5.42
CA PHE A 164 -3.76 13.93 4.12
C PHE A 164 -4.02 15.23 3.36
N THR A 165 -3.59 15.29 2.11
CA THR A 165 -3.87 16.43 1.21
C THR A 165 -4.54 15.91 -0.05
N LEU A 166 -5.75 16.38 -0.32
CA LEU A 166 -6.54 16.04 -1.49
C LEU A 166 -6.81 17.29 -2.31
N LYS A 167 -6.86 17.13 -3.63
CA LYS A 167 -7.12 18.23 -4.57
C LYS A 167 -8.38 17.98 -5.37
N ARG A 168 -9.00 19.07 -5.84
CA ARG A 168 -10.20 19.01 -6.68
C ARG A 168 -9.91 18.23 -7.97
N GLY A 169 -10.79 17.28 -8.30
CA GLY A 169 -10.68 16.49 -9.53
C GLY A 169 -9.48 15.52 -9.57
N ASP A 170 -8.74 15.36 -8.47
CA ASP A 170 -7.53 14.56 -8.40
C ASP A 170 -7.75 13.27 -7.59
N TYR A 171 -7.28 12.15 -8.12
CA TYR A 171 -7.33 10.84 -7.45
C TYR A 171 -6.04 10.57 -6.64
N ALA A 172 -4.98 11.35 -6.86
CA ALA A 172 -3.75 11.26 -6.07
C ALA A 172 -3.95 11.92 -4.70
N VAL A 173 -3.83 11.11 -3.64
CA VAL A 173 -3.89 11.57 -2.26
C VAL A 173 -2.48 11.63 -1.69
N ASN A 174 -2.03 12.82 -1.30
CA ASN A 174 -0.74 12.98 -0.65
C ASN A 174 -0.85 12.65 0.84
N VAL A 175 0.07 11.83 1.33
CA VAL A 175 0.21 11.49 2.75
C VAL A 175 1.57 11.95 3.23
N GLY A 176 1.59 13.02 4.00
CA GLY A 176 2.80 13.60 4.58
C GLY A 176 2.96 13.27 6.06
N TYR A 177 4.20 13.28 6.55
CA TYR A 177 4.51 13.12 7.96
C TYR A 177 5.43 14.26 8.42
N ASN A 178 5.15 14.80 9.60
CA ASN A 178 6.03 15.70 10.32
C ASN A 178 6.28 15.12 11.71
N VAL A 179 7.55 15.02 12.12
CA VAL A 179 7.96 14.48 13.41
C VAL A 179 8.75 15.53 14.16
N GLN A 180 8.21 15.96 15.30
CA GLN A 180 8.88 16.83 16.24
C GLN A 180 9.53 15.99 17.34
N ASN A 181 10.85 15.86 17.28
CA ASN A 181 11.64 15.24 18.33
C ASN A 181 11.90 16.26 19.45
N VAL A 182 11.40 15.96 20.66
CA VAL A 182 11.64 16.79 21.86
C VAL A 182 12.68 16.15 22.79
N GLY A 183 13.15 14.95 22.46
CA GLY A 183 14.17 14.23 23.22
C GLY A 183 15.61 14.60 22.82
N GLU A 184 16.55 14.10 23.62
CA GLU A 184 17.99 14.30 23.39
C GLU A 184 18.60 13.32 22.37
N LYS A 185 17.91 12.20 22.09
CA LYS A 185 18.38 11.16 21.17
C LYS A 185 17.71 11.32 19.80
N PRO A 186 18.44 11.12 18.69
CA PRO A 186 17.82 11.08 17.36
C PRO A 186 16.80 9.95 17.24
N LEU A 187 15.68 10.23 16.59
CA LEU A 187 14.67 9.24 16.24
C LEU A 187 15.01 8.59 14.89
N GLU A 188 15.02 7.26 14.86
CA GLU A 188 15.23 6.47 13.66
C GLU A 188 13.88 5.93 13.16
N ILE A 189 13.40 6.52 12.07
CA ILE A 189 12.05 6.32 11.55
C ILE A 189 12.11 6.03 10.05
N SER A 190 11.27 5.09 9.60
CA SER A 190 11.05 4.76 8.20
C SER A 190 9.56 4.84 7.86
N THR A 191 9.21 5.44 6.73
CA THR A 191 7.84 5.43 6.22
C THR A 191 7.53 4.07 5.58
N PHE A 192 6.32 3.56 5.76
CA PHE A 192 5.81 2.44 4.97
C PHE A 192 4.46 2.77 4.31
N GLY A 193 4.18 2.07 3.21
CA GLY A 193 2.87 2.02 2.58
C GLY A 193 2.56 0.58 2.18
N GLN A 194 1.33 0.13 2.45
CA GLN A 194 0.88 -1.22 2.14
C GLN A 194 -0.53 -1.19 1.53
N LEU A 195 -0.73 -1.95 0.47
CA LEU A 195 -2.07 -2.33 0.00
C LEU A 195 -2.37 -3.73 0.54
N LYS A 196 -3.50 -3.87 1.23
CA LYS A 196 -3.94 -5.13 1.82
C LYS A 196 -5.28 -5.51 1.21
N GLN A 197 -5.35 -6.67 0.58
CA GLN A 197 -6.56 -7.17 -0.05
C GLN A 197 -6.82 -8.63 0.30
N THR A 198 -8.08 -9.00 0.53
CA THR A 198 -8.49 -10.40 0.63
C THR A 198 -8.22 -11.09 -0.71
N ALA A 199 -7.41 -12.15 -0.69
CA ALA A 199 -7.01 -12.87 -1.91
C ALA A 199 -8.21 -13.50 -2.65
N ASN A 200 -9.15 -14.08 -1.90
CA ASN A 200 -10.38 -14.63 -2.45
C ASN A 200 -11.41 -13.52 -2.60
N LEU A 201 -11.71 -13.15 -3.85
CA LEU A 201 -12.76 -12.19 -4.15
C LEU A 201 -14.13 -12.78 -3.78
N PRO A 202 -15.04 -11.99 -3.18
CA PRO A 202 -16.42 -12.41 -3.04
C PRO A 202 -17.04 -12.64 -4.42
N THR A 203 -18.03 -13.52 -4.52
CA THR A 203 -18.68 -13.88 -5.80
C THR A 203 -19.25 -12.67 -6.55
N SER A 204 -19.58 -11.58 -5.85
CA SER A 204 -20.01 -10.32 -6.46
C SER A 204 -18.91 -9.58 -7.23
N ARG A 205 -17.63 -9.83 -6.92
CA ARG A 205 -16.46 -9.22 -7.58
C ARG A 205 -15.67 -10.20 -8.45
N ASP A 206 -16.01 -11.49 -8.39
CA ASP A 206 -15.41 -12.50 -9.25
C ASP A 206 -15.96 -12.37 -10.68
N THR A 207 -15.15 -11.77 -11.56
CA THR A 207 -15.45 -11.64 -12.99
C THR A 207 -15.07 -12.90 -13.78
N GLN A 208 -14.42 -13.89 -13.17
CA GLN A 208 -13.83 -15.02 -13.89
C GLN A 208 -14.88 -16.07 -14.28
N ASN A 209 -16.00 -16.15 -13.56
CA ASN A 209 -17.09 -17.10 -13.82
C ASN A 209 -18.34 -16.50 -14.48
N ARG A 210 -18.26 -15.29 -15.05
CA ARG A 210 -19.44 -14.58 -15.59
C ARG A 210 -19.34 -14.21 -17.07
N TRP A 211 -18.79 -15.12 -17.87
CA TRP A 211 -18.93 -15.08 -19.32
C TRP A 211 -20.12 -15.94 -19.78
N PRO A 212 -21.31 -15.38 -20.07
CA PRO A 212 -22.01 -15.84 -21.25
C PRO A 212 -21.20 -15.35 -22.45
N VAL A 213 -20.89 -16.25 -23.39
CA VAL A 213 -20.30 -15.92 -24.68
C VAL A 213 -21.24 -14.93 -25.38
N TYR A 214 -20.94 -13.64 -25.27
CA TYR A 214 -21.41 -12.63 -26.20
C TYR A 214 -20.17 -11.88 -26.68
N ASP A 215 -19.84 -12.16 -27.93
CA ASP A 215 -18.87 -11.45 -28.74
C ASP A 215 -19.26 -9.98 -28.79
N ALA A 216 -18.54 -9.15 -28.05
CA ALA A 216 -18.60 -7.70 -28.17
C ALA A 216 -17.17 -7.18 -28.01
N HIS A 217 -16.56 -6.86 -29.15
CA HIS A 217 -15.31 -6.14 -29.24
C HIS A 217 -15.35 -4.85 -28.39
N LEU A 218 -14.53 -4.77 -27.35
CA LEU A 218 -14.21 -3.51 -26.66
C LEU A 218 -12.69 -3.39 -26.44
N PRO A 219 -12.04 -2.34 -26.96
CA PRO A 219 -10.59 -2.20 -26.94
C PRO A 219 -10.13 -1.30 -25.79
N TRP A 220 -10.11 -1.77 -24.55
CA TRP A 220 -9.54 -0.97 -23.45
C TRP A 220 -8.80 -1.84 -22.45
N CYS A 221 -7.60 -2.28 -22.83
CA CYS A 221 -6.63 -2.86 -21.92
C CYS A 221 -5.36 -2.00 -21.94
N ARG A 222 -5.43 -0.84 -21.28
CA ARG A 222 -4.30 0.01 -20.85
C ARG A 222 -4.89 1.19 -20.11
N VAL A 223 -4.77 1.19 -18.79
CA VAL A 223 -4.45 2.32 -17.90
C VAL A 223 -4.78 1.81 -16.50
N LEU A 224 -3.77 1.54 -15.69
CA LEU A 224 -3.63 2.13 -14.35
C LEU A 224 -2.27 1.72 -13.79
N ASN A 225 -1.31 2.63 -13.89
CA ASN A 225 -0.09 2.61 -13.10
C ASN A 225 -0.42 3.41 -11.83
N VAL A 226 -0.65 2.74 -10.71
CA VAL A 226 -0.80 3.42 -9.41
C VAL A 226 0.60 3.79 -8.94
N GLY A 227 1.05 4.99 -9.30
CA GLY A 227 2.30 5.56 -8.83
C GLY A 227 2.09 6.24 -7.47
N ILE A 228 2.54 5.59 -6.41
CA ILE A 228 2.74 6.24 -5.11
C ILE A 228 4.12 6.90 -5.17
N GLU A 229 4.15 8.22 -5.40
CA GLU A 229 5.40 8.98 -5.40
C GLU A 229 5.72 9.48 -3.99
N ILE A 230 6.66 8.81 -3.32
CA ILE A 230 7.21 9.25 -2.03
C ILE A 230 8.38 10.18 -2.31
N ARG A 231 8.16 11.51 -2.21
CA ARG A 231 9.27 12.47 -2.19
C ARG A 231 9.81 12.59 -0.77
N LYS A 232 11.09 12.25 -0.61
CA LYS A 232 11.91 12.67 0.54
C LYS A 232 12.14 14.18 0.42
N ILE A 233 11.89 14.93 1.49
CA ILE A 233 12.40 16.29 1.67
C ILE A 233 13.78 16.17 2.33
#